data_AF-A0A484VX67-F1
#
_entry.id   AF-A0A484VX67-F1
#
_cell.length_a   1.000
_cell.length_b   1.000
_cell.length_c   1.000
_cell.angle_alpha   90.00
_cell.angle_beta   90.00
_cell.angle_gamma   90.00
#
_symmetry.space_group_name_H-M   'P 1'
#
loop_
_entity.id
_entity.type
_entity.pdbx_description
1 polymer ?
#
loop_
_entity_poly.entity_id
_entity_poly.type
_entity_poly.pdbx_seq_one_letter_code
_entity_poly.pdbx_strand_id
1 'polypeptide(L)'
;MVTEEIGVNHVLQDAGIQVIETDLGEYILQLDQDPPSHVVVPAIHKDRHQIRRVLHEHLGYEGPETPEAMTLFIRQKIREDFLSAEIGITGCNFAVAETGSVCLVTNEGNARMCTTLPKTHIAVMGMERIAPTFAEVDVLITMLARAVPLVHV
;
A
#
# COMPACT_ATOMS: atom_id res chain seq x y z
N MET A 1 -0.89 5.51 -6.21
CA MET A 1 0.52 5.01 -6.30
C MET A 1 1.00 5.12 -7.74
N VAL A 2 2.31 5.16 -8.05
CA VAL A 2 2.80 5.20 -9.46
C VAL A 2 2.23 4.04 -10.29
N THR A 3 2.15 2.85 -9.70
CA THR A 3 1.54 1.65 -10.32
C THR A 3 0.09 1.86 -10.75
N GLU A 4 -0.67 2.65 -9.99
CA GLU A 4 -2.04 3.05 -10.32
C GLU A 4 -2.06 4.01 -11.51
N GLU A 5 -1.19 5.02 -11.51
CA GLU A 5 -1.09 6.01 -12.59
C GLU A 5 -0.75 5.38 -13.95
N ILE A 6 0.04 4.30 -13.94
CA ILE A 6 0.40 3.55 -15.15
C ILE A 6 -0.46 2.29 -15.38
N GLY A 7 -1.50 2.07 -14.57
CA GLY A 7 -2.50 1.01 -14.77
C GLY A 7 -1.95 -0.42 -14.64
N VAL A 8 -0.92 -0.64 -13.82
CA VAL A 8 -0.26 -1.95 -13.67
C VAL A 8 -1.24 -3.03 -13.20
N ASN A 9 -2.11 -2.68 -12.25
CA ASN A 9 -3.07 -3.62 -11.67
C ASN A 9 -3.99 -4.22 -12.74
N HIS A 10 -4.56 -3.38 -13.60
CA HIS A 10 -5.44 -3.81 -14.69
C HIS A 10 -4.73 -4.76 -15.66
N VAL A 11 -3.51 -4.42 -16.08
CA VAL A 11 -2.74 -5.25 -17.02
C VAL A 11 -2.41 -6.63 -16.42
N LEU A 12 -2.06 -6.68 -15.14
CA LEU A 12 -1.79 -7.94 -14.45
C LEU A 12 -3.06 -8.78 -14.27
N GLN A 13 -4.17 -8.15 -13.90
CA GLN A 13 -5.47 -8.81 -13.77
C GLN A 13 -5.97 -9.37 -15.11
N ASP A 14 -5.83 -8.62 -16.21
CA ASP A 14 -6.16 -9.07 -17.57
C ASP A 14 -5.29 -10.27 -18.02
N ALA A 15 -4.07 -10.36 -17.50
CA ALA A 15 -3.18 -11.51 -17.70
C ALA A 15 -3.53 -12.71 -16.80
N GLY A 16 -4.58 -12.64 -15.99
CA GLY A 16 -5.00 -13.69 -15.06
C GLY A 16 -4.17 -13.77 -13.78
N ILE A 17 -3.40 -12.73 -13.47
CA ILE A 17 -2.61 -12.65 -12.23
C ILE A 17 -3.50 -12.06 -11.14
N GLN A 18 -3.54 -12.74 -9.98
CA GLN A 18 -4.21 -12.20 -8.80
C GLN A 18 -3.37 -11.06 -8.23
N VAL A 19 -3.95 -9.85 -8.23
CA VAL A 19 -3.35 -8.66 -7.64
C VAL A 19 -4.13 -8.31 -6.37
N ILE A 20 -3.43 -8.15 -5.27
CA ILE A 20 -4.03 -7.83 -3.96
C ILE A 20 -3.41 -6.54 -3.46
N GLU A 21 -4.27 -5.57 -3.13
CA GLU A 21 -3.84 -4.31 -2.53
C GLU A 21 -3.43 -4.51 -1.07
N THR A 22 -2.39 -3.80 -0.65
CA THR A 22 -1.78 -4.00 0.68
C THR A 22 -1.98 -2.84 1.64
N ASP A 23 -2.38 -1.68 1.13
CA ASP A 23 -2.93 -0.60 1.95
C ASP A 23 -4.35 -0.96 2.40
N LEU A 24 -4.71 -0.62 3.64
CA LEU A 24 -6.03 -0.97 4.18
C LEU A 24 -7.16 -0.27 3.44
N GLY A 25 -6.97 1.00 3.10
CA GLY A 25 -7.96 1.77 2.37
C GLY A 25 -8.14 1.26 0.94
N GLU A 26 -7.03 1.07 0.22
CA GLU A 26 -7.05 0.50 -1.14
C GLU A 26 -7.62 -0.93 -1.14
N TYR A 27 -7.32 -1.75 -0.13
CA TYR A 27 -7.87 -3.11 -0.04
C TYR A 27 -9.39 -3.11 0.11
N ILE A 28 -9.96 -2.22 0.94
CA ILE A 28 -11.42 -2.08 1.07
C ILE A 28 -12.04 -1.66 -0.27
N LEU A 29 -11.41 -0.71 -0.96
CA LEU A 29 -11.86 -0.23 -2.26
C LEU A 29 -11.77 -1.32 -3.34
N GLN A 30 -10.71 -2.13 -3.32
CA GLN A 30 -10.54 -3.26 -4.21
C GLN A 30 -11.66 -4.30 -4.03
N LEU A 31 -12.06 -4.58 -2.79
CA LEU A 31 -13.19 -5.49 -2.51
C LEU A 31 -14.52 -4.95 -3.04
N ASP A 32 -14.76 -3.65 -2.87
CA ASP A 32 -16.00 -2.97 -3.26
C ASP A 32 -16.00 -2.52 -4.74
N GLN A 33 -14.91 -2.75 -5.47
CA GLN A 33 -14.69 -2.29 -6.86
C GLN A 33 -14.94 -0.78 -7.04
N ASP A 34 -14.47 0.01 -6.07
CA ASP A 34 -14.70 1.47 -5.99
C ASP A 34 -13.37 2.22 -6.17
N PRO A 35 -13.27 3.27 -7.01
CA PRO A 35 -12.03 4.01 -7.18
C PRO A 35 -11.58 4.81 -5.93
N PRO A 36 -10.27 5.07 -5.78
CA PRO A 36 -9.75 5.92 -4.72
C PRO A 36 -10.15 7.39 -4.93
N SER A 37 -10.51 8.04 -3.82
CA SER A 37 -10.94 9.46 -3.82
C SER A 37 -9.85 10.46 -3.43
N HIS A 38 -8.77 9.99 -2.81
CA HIS A 38 -7.68 10.83 -2.34
C HIS A 38 -6.35 10.06 -2.31
N VAL A 39 -5.24 10.72 -2.68
CA VAL A 39 -3.95 10.05 -2.88
C VAL A 39 -3.35 9.45 -1.59
N VAL A 40 -3.62 10.07 -0.43
CA VAL A 40 -3.09 9.64 0.88
C VAL A 40 -4.12 8.85 1.70
N VAL A 41 -5.41 9.06 1.43
CA VAL A 41 -6.49 8.52 2.27
C VAL A 41 -7.57 7.98 1.32
N PRO A 42 -7.29 6.87 0.62
CA PRO A 42 -7.99 6.50 -0.62
C PRO A 42 -9.50 6.34 -0.40
N ALA A 43 -9.89 5.74 0.73
CA ALA A 43 -11.28 5.49 1.11
C ALA A 43 -11.94 6.60 1.95
N ILE A 44 -11.44 7.85 1.94
CA ILE A 44 -11.97 8.94 2.81
C ILE A 44 -13.47 9.25 2.61
N HIS A 45 -14.02 8.90 1.45
CA HIS A 45 -15.43 9.07 1.14
C HIS A 45 -16.35 7.97 1.73
N LYS A 46 -15.78 6.90 2.31
CA LYS A 46 -16.55 5.82 2.95
C LYS A 46 -16.63 6.02 4.45
N ASP A 47 -17.82 5.86 5.00
CA ASP A 47 -18.03 5.80 6.44
C ASP A 47 -17.83 4.39 7.02
N ARG A 48 -17.79 4.29 8.35
CA ARG A 48 -17.57 3.03 9.07
C ARG A 48 -18.66 1.98 8.80
N HIS A 49 -19.90 2.40 8.54
CA HIS A 49 -21.02 1.49 8.29
C HIS A 49 -20.89 0.85 6.91
N GLN A 50 -20.51 1.65 5.92
CA GLN A 50 -20.20 1.19 4.57
C GLN A 50 -19.02 0.22 4.58
N ILE A 51 -17.93 0.56 5.29
CA ILE A 51 -16.76 -0.33 5.42
C ILE A 51 -17.17 -1.66 6.06
N ARG A 52 -17.91 -1.63 7.18
CA ARG A 52 -18.39 -2.86 7.84
C ARG A 52 -19.20 -3.73 6.89
N ARG A 53 -20.09 -3.13 6.11
CA ARG A 53 -20.93 -3.83 5.14
C ARG A 53 -20.08 -4.54 4.08
N VAL A 54 -19.09 -3.86 3.50
CA VAL A 54 -18.15 -4.47 2.54
C VAL A 54 -17.42 -5.66 3.17
N LEU A 55 -16.89 -5.50 4.39
CA LEU A 55 -16.21 -6.58 5.10
C LEU A 55 -17.13 -7.78 5.40
N HIS A 56 -18.40 -7.51 5.70
CA HIS A 56 -19.39 -8.57 5.91
C HIS A 56 -19.71 -9.32 4.61
N GLU A 57 -20.05 -8.58 3.55
CA GLU A 57 -20.47 -9.12 2.26
C GLU A 57 -19.35 -9.93 1.58
N HIS A 58 -18.10 -9.46 1.64
CA HIS A 58 -16.99 -10.08 0.91
C HIS A 58 -16.13 -11.03 1.76
N LEU A 59 -16.01 -10.78 3.07
CA LEU A 59 -15.09 -11.51 3.95
C LEU A 59 -15.79 -12.18 5.15
N GLY A 60 -17.12 -12.05 5.27
CA GLY A 60 -17.89 -12.67 6.36
C GLY A 60 -17.63 -12.05 7.74
N TYR A 61 -17.27 -10.77 7.81
CA TYR A 61 -17.03 -10.09 9.07
C TYR A 61 -18.32 -9.91 9.90
N GLU A 62 -18.34 -10.42 11.14
CA GLU A 62 -19.47 -10.28 12.09
C GLU A 62 -19.10 -9.53 13.39
N GLY A 63 -17.85 -9.05 13.51
CA GLY A 63 -17.32 -8.40 14.73
C GLY A 63 -17.94 -7.03 15.03
N PRO A 64 -17.42 -6.25 16.00
CA PRO A 64 -17.93 -4.91 16.32
C PRO A 64 -17.72 -3.86 15.22
N GLU A 65 -18.56 -2.83 15.15
CA GLU A 65 -18.40 -1.71 14.20
C GLU A 65 -17.48 -0.62 14.76
N THR A 66 -16.28 -1.03 15.17
CA THR A 66 -15.24 -0.10 15.61
C THR A 66 -14.08 -0.13 14.63
N PRO A 67 -13.46 1.02 14.32
CA PRO A 67 -12.30 1.08 13.42
C PRO A 67 -11.20 0.10 13.81
N GLU A 68 -10.95 -0.07 15.11
CA GLU A 68 -9.91 -0.96 15.64
C GLU A 68 -10.22 -2.42 15.33
N ALA A 69 -11.48 -2.86 15.52
CA ALA A 69 -11.88 -4.23 15.31
C ALA A 69 -11.89 -4.60 13.81
N MET A 70 -12.36 -3.68 12.96
CA MET A 70 -12.36 -3.86 11.51
C MET A 70 -10.93 -3.87 10.96
N THR A 71 -10.10 -2.92 11.40
CA THR A 71 -8.68 -2.85 11.01
C THR A 71 -7.93 -4.12 11.40
N LEU A 72 -8.14 -4.62 12.63
CA LEU A 72 -7.49 -5.85 13.08
C LEU A 72 -7.88 -7.05 12.22
N PHE A 73 -9.15 -7.16 11.87
CA PHE A 73 -9.66 -8.23 11.01
C PHE A 73 -9.04 -8.18 9.61
N ILE A 74 -9.02 -6.99 8.97
CA ILE A 74 -8.40 -6.83 7.65
C ILE A 74 -6.91 -7.18 7.71
N ARG A 75 -6.19 -6.69 8.73
CA ARG A 75 -4.75 -7.01 8.89
C ARG A 75 -4.48 -8.50 9.06
N GLN A 76 -5.40 -9.27 9.64
CA GLN A 76 -5.27 -10.72 9.71
C GLN A 76 -5.42 -11.37 8.33
N LYS A 77 -6.38 -10.91 7.53
CA LYS A 77 -6.60 -11.39 6.15
C LYS A 77 -5.45 -11.06 5.22
N ILE A 78 -5.05 -9.80 5.14
CA ILE A 78 -3.92 -9.38 4.29
C ILE A 78 -2.61 -10.10 4.69
N ARG A 79 -2.44 -10.47 5.96
CA ARG A 79 -1.26 -11.24 6.40
C ARG A 79 -1.20 -12.64 5.80
N GLU A 80 -2.34 -13.30 5.62
CA GLU A 80 -2.40 -14.59 4.92
C GLU A 80 -1.96 -14.41 3.46
N ASP A 81 -2.46 -13.35 2.82
CA ASP A 81 -2.10 -12.98 1.44
C ASP A 81 -0.59 -12.75 1.31
N PHE A 82 0.02 -11.95 2.21
CA PHE A 82 1.47 -11.70 2.23
C PHE A 82 2.31 -12.97 2.37
N LEU A 83 1.87 -13.96 3.13
CA LEU A 83 2.61 -15.22 3.32
C LEU A 83 2.53 -16.13 2.10
N SER A 84 1.47 -16.01 1.31
CA SER A 84 1.26 -16.79 0.09
C SER A 84 1.81 -16.12 -1.17
N ALA A 85 2.06 -14.81 -1.13
CA ALA A 85 2.50 -14.02 -2.28
C ALA A 85 3.90 -14.42 -2.79
N GLU A 86 4.02 -14.60 -4.11
CA GLU A 86 5.30 -14.91 -4.76
C GLU A 86 6.11 -13.65 -5.07
N ILE A 87 5.42 -12.55 -5.41
CA ILE A 87 5.99 -11.28 -5.82
C ILE A 87 5.38 -10.15 -4.99
N GLY A 88 6.24 -9.29 -4.46
CA GLY A 88 5.85 -8.01 -3.86
C GLY A 88 6.14 -6.87 -4.82
N ILE A 89 5.19 -5.97 -5.01
CA ILE A 89 5.36 -4.76 -5.81
C ILE A 89 5.19 -3.56 -4.89
N THR A 90 6.18 -2.66 -4.86
CA THR A 90 6.07 -1.41 -4.12
C THR A 90 6.52 -0.23 -4.95
N GLY A 91 6.05 0.96 -4.60
CA GLY A 91 6.76 2.19 -4.93
C GLY A 91 8.10 2.31 -4.20
N CYS A 92 8.74 3.47 -4.29
CA CYS A 92 9.75 3.90 -3.33
C CYS A 92 9.61 5.37 -2.99
N ASN A 93 10.12 5.79 -1.82
CA ASN A 93 10.19 7.20 -1.50
C ASN A 93 11.36 7.86 -2.21
N PHE A 94 12.53 7.22 -2.13
CA PHE A 94 13.77 7.64 -2.80
C PHE A 94 14.61 6.40 -3.15
N ALA A 95 15.44 6.52 -4.20
CA ALA A 95 16.50 5.57 -4.51
C ALA A 95 17.85 6.27 -4.55
N VAL A 96 18.91 5.56 -4.16
CA VAL A 96 20.27 6.10 -4.07
C VAL A 96 21.10 5.53 -5.21
N ALA A 97 21.53 6.39 -6.12
CA ALA A 97 22.27 5.99 -7.32
C ALA A 97 23.65 5.39 -6.98
N GLU A 98 24.36 5.96 -6.00
CA GLU A 98 25.72 5.52 -5.66
C GLU A 98 25.78 4.07 -5.14
N THR A 99 24.72 3.60 -4.46
CA THR A 99 24.67 2.28 -3.83
C THR A 99 23.64 1.33 -4.45
N GLY A 100 22.79 1.82 -5.36
CA GLY A 100 21.63 1.08 -5.84
C GLY A 100 20.60 0.78 -4.75
N SER A 101 20.56 1.57 -3.68
CA SER A 101 19.63 1.35 -2.56
C SER A 101 18.24 1.91 -2.86
N VAL A 102 17.21 1.24 -2.35
CA VAL A 102 15.81 1.70 -2.39
C VAL A 102 15.36 2.02 -0.97
N CYS A 103 14.89 3.23 -0.74
CA CYS A 103 14.48 3.72 0.57
C CYS A 103 12.95 3.78 0.68
N LEU A 104 12.44 3.18 1.75
CA LEU A 104 11.02 3.12 2.08
C LEU A 104 10.78 3.69 3.48
N VAL A 105 9.84 4.62 3.57
CA VAL A 105 9.25 5.11 4.79
C VAL A 105 7.84 4.56 4.84
N THR A 106 7.55 3.78 5.87
CA THR A 106 6.25 3.10 6.06
C THR A 106 5.79 3.26 7.49
N ASN A 107 4.49 3.21 7.67
CA ASN A 107 3.72 3.60 8.84
C ASN A 107 2.67 2.54 9.21
N GLU A 108 2.21 1.73 8.25
CA GLU A 108 1.29 0.60 8.51
C GLU A 108 1.99 -0.76 8.50
N GLY A 109 3.24 -0.78 8.02
CA GLY A 109 4.11 -1.96 7.94
C GLY A 109 3.83 -2.86 6.73
N ASN A 110 2.84 -2.52 5.90
CA ASN A 110 2.53 -3.19 4.64
C ASN A 110 3.74 -3.23 3.69
N ALA A 111 4.43 -2.11 3.47
CA ALA A 111 5.60 -2.06 2.60
C ALA A 111 6.74 -2.96 3.11
N ARG A 112 6.94 -3.04 4.43
CA ARG A 112 7.93 -3.95 5.02
C ARG A 112 7.57 -5.40 4.72
N MET A 113 6.31 -5.81 4.88
CA MET A 113 5.88 -7.17 4.55
C MET A 113 6.02 -7.46 3.06
N CYS A 114 5.60 -6.53 2.20
CA CYS A 114 5.69 -6.65 0.74
C CYS A 114 7.14 -6.80 0.23
N THR A 115 8.10 -6.18 0.91
CA THR A 115 9.52 -6.22 0.53
C THR A 115 10.32 -7.36 1.15
N THR A 116 9.82 -7.99 2.23
CA THR A 116 10.58 -8.99 2.98
C THR A 116 10.02 -10.41 2.88
N LEU A 117 8.72 -10.58 2.68
CA LEU A 117 8.08 -11.90 2.67
C LEU A 117 8.09 -12.57 1.28
N PRO A 118 7.71 -11.88 0.19
CA PRO A 118 7.77 -12.47 -1.14
C PRO A 118 9.20 -12.75 -1.59
N LYS A 119 9.40 -13.79 -2.39
CA LYS A 119 10.73 -14.17 -2.90
C LYS A 119 11.30 -13.15 -3.88
N THR A 120 10.43 -12.44 -4.58
CA THR A 120 10.79 -11.43 -5.57
C THR A 120 10.15 -10.10 -5.20
N HIS A 121 10.95 -9.03 -5.20
CA HIS A 121 10.47 -7.66 -4.99
C HIS A 121 10.70 -6.84 -6.26
N ILE A 122 9.66 -6.14 -6.71
CA ILE A 122 9.70 -5.20 -7.81
C ILE A 122 9.46 -3.79 -7.24
N ALA A 123 10.48 -2.94 -7.34
CA ALA A 123 10.36 -1.52 -7.00
C ALA A 123 10.01 -0.72 -8.26
N VAL A 124 8.90 0.00 -8.23
CA VAL A 124 8.42 0.86 -9.34
C VAL A 124 8.58 2.33 -8.93
N MET A 125 9.33 3.09 -9.73
CA MET A 125 9.60 4.51 -9.44
C MET A 125 9.87 5.29 -10.72
N GLY A 126 9.56 6.58 -10.71
CA GLY A 126 10.01 7.52 -11.73
C GLY A 126 11.41 8.05 -11.45
N MET A 127 12.01 8.72 -12.46
CA MET A 127 13.37 9.27 -12.35
C MET A 127 13.49 10.35 -11.27
N GLU A 128 12.39 11.03 -10.94
CA GLU A 128 12.31 12.07 -9.90
C GLU A 128 12.58 11.55 -8.49
N ARG A 129 12.56 10.22 -8.29
CA ARG A 129 12.84 9.57 -7.00
C ARG A 129 14.32 9.25 -6.78
N ILE A 130 15.18 9.47 -7.78
CA ILE A 130 16.59 9.07 -7.72
C ILE A 130 17.45 10.23 -7.19
N ALA A 131 18.15 9.98 -6.10
CA ALA A 131 19.14 10.88 -5.52
C ALA A 131 20.56 10.33 -5.75
N PRO A 132 21.59 11.20 -5.86
CA PRO A 132 22.97 10.75 -6.07
C PRO A 132 23.50 9.95 -4.88
N THR A 133 23.41 10.50 -3.66
CA THR A 133 23.98 9.92 -2.44
C THR A 133 22.99 9.93 -1.27
N PHE A 134 23.34 9.24 -0.19
CA PHE A 134 22.55 9.29 1.04
C PHE A 134 22.48 10.68 1.68
N ALA A 135 23.44 11.57 1.41
CA ALA A 135 23.41 12.93 1.95
C ALA A 135 22.21 13.74 1.42
N GLU A 136 21.88 13.61 0.14
CA GLU A 136 20.69 14.23 -0.41
C GLU A 136 19.41 13.55 0.11
N VAL A 137 19.40 12.22 0.22
CA VAL A 137 18.25 11.47 0.71
C VAL A 137 17.89 11.82 2.16
N ASP A 138 18.88 12.04 3.02
CA ASP A 138 18.65 12.42 4.43
C ASP A 138 17.83 13.72 4.55
N VAL A 139 18.17 14.72 3.73
CA VAL A 139 17.43 15.99 3.65
C VAL A 139 16.01 15.74 3.12
N LEU A 140 15.87 14.94 2.05
CA LEU A 140 14.58 14.66 1.43
C LEU A 140 13.63 13.87 2.35
N ILE A 141 14.15 12.88 3.08
CA ILE A 141 13.38 12.13 4.08
C ILE A 141 12.94 13.06 5.22
N THR A 142 13.82 13.96 5.68
CA THR A 142 13.47 14.93 6.72
C THR A 142 12.35 15.87 6.25
N MET A 143 12.38 16.31 5.00
CA MET A 143 11.30 17.11 4.42
C MET A 143 10.00 16.31 4.32
N LEU A 144 10.06 15.08 3.81
CA LEU A 144 8.91 14.19 3.69
C LEU A 144 8.20 13.98 5.03
N ALA A 145 8.96 13.66 6.08
CA ALA A 145 8.44 13.41 7.42
C ALA A 145 7.81 14.65 8.09
N ARG A 146 8.13 15.86 7.60
CA ARG A 146 7.58 17.13 8.12
C ARG A 146 6.42 17.68 7.28
N ALA A 147 6.44 17.42 5.97
CA ALA A 147 5.45 17.95 5.03
C ALA A 147 4.15 17.16 5.05
N VAL A 148 4.22 15.85 5.27
CA VAL A 148 3.04 15.01 5.47
C VAL A 148 2.70 15.08 6.96
N PRO A 149 1.58 15.70 7.39
CA PRO A 149 1.11 15.46 8.76
C PRO A 149 1.00 13.95 8.91
N LEU A 150 1.48 13.40 10.03
CA LEU A 150 1.44 11.97 10.38
C LEU A 150 0.00 11.43 10.34
N VAL A 151 -0.51 11.24 9.12
CA VAL A 151 -1.80 10.69 8.77
C VAL A 151 -1.43 9.53 7.87
N HIS A 152 -1.30 8.38 8.51
CA HIS A 152 -1.64 7.06 7.98
C HIS A 152 -1.79 6.99 6.43
N VAL A 153 -0.66 6.89 5.72
CA VAL A 153 -0.47 6.27 4.38
C VAL A 153 -0.70 4.76 4.43
#